data_AF-A0A059AKY2-F1
#
_entry.id   AF-A0A059AKY2-F1
#
_cell.length_a   1.000
_cell.length_b   1.000
_cell.length_c   1.000
_cell.angle_alpha   90.00
_cell.angle_beta   90.00
_cell.angle_gamma   90.00
#
_symmetry.space_group_name_H-M   'P 1'
#
loop_
_entity.id
_entity.type
_entity.pdbx_description
1 polymer ?
#
loop_
_entity_poly.entity_id
_entity_poly.type
_entity_poly.pdbx_seq_one_letter_code
_entity_poly.pdbx_strand_id
1 'polypeptide(L)'
;LDELLPKISTLNLDRVRQIKSHLVAISGRVQKVRDELEHLLDDDNDMAEMYLTEKLLTHSLDNASIREEVDNAAPEIDDERAEDYNEEDELDTVVLTSYKPNIEELEMLLEAYFVQIYCTLQKLSDVCIYVLSLHALLNSVVYLYQLTSMI
;
A
#
# COMPACT_ATOMS: atom_id res chain seq x y z
N LEU A 1 1.63 24.84 45.99
CA LEU A 1 2.54 24.60 44.84
C LEU A 1 3.26 23.25 45.00
N ASP A 2 3.75 22.94 46.21
CA ASP A 2 4.39 21.66 46.56
C ASP A 2 3.53 20.41 46.41
N GLU A 3 2.20 20.54 46.33
CA GLU A 3 1.28 19.40 46.10
C GLU A 3 1.05 19.10 44.60
N LEU A 4 1.35 20.06 43.72
CA LEU A 4 1.25 19.93 42.26
C LEU A 4 2.52 19.37 41.63
N LEU A 5 3.67 19.58 42.26
CA LEU A 5 4.99 19.12 41.82
C LEU A 5 5.19 17.59 41.84
N PRO A 6 4.79 16.85 42.88
CA PRO A 6 4.83 15.39 42.86
C PRO A 6 3.74 14.78 41.97
N LYS A 7 2.76 15.58 41.52
CA LYS A 7 1.77 15.24 40.47
C LYS A 7 2.26 15.56 39.05
N ILE A 8 3.17 16.53 38.87
CA ILE A 8 4.11 16.57 37.72
C ILE A 8 5.06 15.35 37.74
N SER A 9 5.00 14.56 38.82
CA SER A 9 5.20 13.12 38.94
C SER A 9 5.91 12.45 37.78
N THR A 10 6.95 11.68 38.10
CA THR A 10 7.51 10.62 37.25
C THR A 10 6.46 9.93 36.38
N LEU A 11 5.26 9.67 36.91
CA LEU A 11 4.12 9.12 36.16
C LEU A 11 3.72 9.91 34.91
N ASN A 12 3.60 11.23 35.00
CA ASN A 12 3.25 12.07 33.84
C ASN A 12 4.42 12.17 32.86
N LEU A 13 5.66 12.19 33.35
CA LEU A 13 6.85 12.17 32.51
C LEU A 13 6.98 10.84 31.75
N ASP A 14 6.69 9.72 32.42
CA ASP A 14 6.65 8.38 31.85
C ASP A 14 5.51 8.25 30.84
N ARG A 15 4.33 8.81 31.14
CA ARG A 15 3.21 8.87 30.19
C ARG A 15 3.55 9.68 28.95
N VAL A 16 4.21 10.84 29.09
CA VAL A 16 4.70 11.64 27.96
C VAL A 16 5.76 10.86 27.16
N ARG A 17 6.66 10.13 27.81
CA ARG A 17 7.65 9.27 27.14
C ARG A 17 6.99 8.13 26.36
N GLN A 18 5.98 7.49 26.93
CA GLN A 18 5.19 6.45 26.26
C GLN A 18 4.44 7.00 25.05
N ILE A 19 3.73 8.13 25.22
CA ILE A 19 3.04 8.82 24.12
C ILE A 19 4.02 9.15 23.01
N LYS A 20 5.20 9.71 23.34
CA LYS A 20 6.25 10.01 22.36
C LYS A 20 6.71 8.75 21.63
N SER A 21 6.98 7.66 22.36
CA SER A 21 7.42 6.38 21.76
C SER A 21 6.37 5.85 20.77
N HIS A 22 5.10 5.82 21.20
CA HIS A 22 3.99 5.39 20.34
C HIS A 22 3.83 6.30 19.13
N LEU A 23 3.94 7.62 19.30
CA LEU A 23 3.82 8.58 18.23
C LEU A 23 4.93 8.42 17.19
N VAL A 24 6.19 8.22 17.63
CA VAL A 24 7.32 7.93 16.73
C VAL A 24 7.08 6.64 15.96
N ALA A 25 6.63 5.58 16.63
CA ALA A 25 6.35 4.30 15.99
C ALA A 25 5.21 4.41 14.96
N ILE A 26 4.13 5.12 15.29
CA ILE A 26 3.01 5.36 14.37
C ILE A 26 3.46 6.20 13.19
N SER A 27 4.15 7.33 13.42
CA SER A 27 4.67 8.18 12.35
C SER A 27 5.59 7.40 11.41
N GLY A 28 6.49 6.56 11.94
CA GLY A 28 7.34 5.71 11.11
C GLY A 28 6.57 4.69 10.26
N ARG A 29 5.50 4.10 10.79
CA ARG A 29 4.65 3.17 10.04
C ARG A 29 3.85 3.87 8.94
N VAL A 30 3.26 5.03 9.25
CA VAL A 30 2.51 5.83 8.25
C VAL A 30 3.46 6.34 7.16
N GLN A 31 4.68 6.72 7.54
CA GLN A 31 5.74 7.12 6.63
C GLN A 31 6.08 5.99 5.66
N LYS A 32 6.27 4.75 6.17
CA LYS A 32 6.49 3.58 5.32
C LYS A 32 5.34 3.32 4.35
N VAL A 33 4.09 3.42 4.80
CA VAL A 33 2.92 3.26 3.93
C VAL A 33 2.88 4.33 2.84
N ARG A 34 3.24 5.58 3.17
CA ARG A 34 3.37 6.63 2.16
C ARG A 34 4.42 6.26 1.11
N ASP A 35 5.60 5.84 1.54
CA ASP A 35 6.72 5.53 0.64
C ASP A 35 6.40 4.31 -0.26
N GLU A 36 5.75 3.29 0.28
CA GLU A 36 5.28 2.13 -0.51
C GLU A 36 4.20 2.53 -1.53
N LEU A 37 3.30 3.44 -1.14
CA LEU A 37 2.24 3.92 -2.04
C LEU A 37 2.77 4.86 -3.13
N GLU A 38 3.76 5.70 -2.81
CA GLU A 38 4.48 6.55 -3.77
C GLU A 38 5.16 5.68 -4.83
N HIS A 39 5.89 4.65 -4.38
CA HIS A 39 6.59 3.75 -5.29
C HIS A 39 5.63 3.02 -6.24
N LEU A 40 4.46 2.61 -5.75
CA LEU A 40 3.43 1.96 -6.57
C LEU A 40 2.76 2.93 -7.56
N LEU A 41 2.60 4.21 -7.19
CA LEU A 41 2.06 5.24 -8.06
C LEU A 41 3.06 5.67 -9.16
N ASP A 42 4.37 5.49 -8.94
CA ASP A 42 5.42 5.85 -9.91
C ASP A 42 5.53 4.86 -11.09
N ASP A 43 4.98 3.63 -10.98
CA ASP A 43 5.10 2.58 -12.00
C ASP A 43 3.75 1.92 -12.36
N ASP A 44 3.24 2.26 -13.56
CA ASP A 44 2.03 1.67 -14.16
C ASP A 44 2.09 0.15 -14.28
N ASN A 45 3.29 -0.44 -14.45
CA ASN A 45 3.44 -1.89 -14.54
C ASN A 45 3.13 -2.56 -13.20
N ASP A 46 3.71 -2.06 -12.10
CA ASP A 46 3.43 -2.56 -10.75
C ASP A 46 1.95 -2.37 -10.40
N MET A 47 1.34 -1.29 -10.87
CA MET A 47 -0.10 -1.04 -10.73
C MET A 47 -0.95 -2.05 -11.51
N ALA A 48 -0.57 -2.37 -12.75
CA ALA A 48 -1.22 -3.36 -13.59
C ALA A 48 -1.11 -4.78 -13.00
N GLU A 49 -0.02 -5.09 -12.28
CA GLU A 49 0.16 -6.40 -11.66
C GLU A 49 -0.90 -6.72 -10.59
N MET A 50 -1.52 -5.71 -9.99
CA MET A 50 -2.56 -5.86 -8.96
C MET A 50 -3.91 -6.37 -9.49
N TYR A 51 -4.12 -6.43 -10.81
CA TYR A 51 -5.33 -6.98 -11.44
C TYR A 51 -5.34 -8.52 -11.41
N LEU A 52 -5.35 -9.09 -10.20
CA LEU A 52 -5.23 -10.52 -9.95
C LEU A 52 -6.44 -11.32 -10.45
N THR A 53 -7.65 -10.77 -10.30
CA THR A 53 -8.89 -11.42 -10.76
C THR A 53 -8.85 -11.69 -12.27
N GLU A 54 -8.33 -10.72 -13.03
CA GLU A 54 -8.20 -10.81 -14.47
C GLU A 54 -7.11 -11.79 -14.87
N LYS A 55 -5.91 -11.69 -14.25
CA LYS A 55 -4.83 -12.67 -14.43
C LYS A 55 -5.28 -14.11 -14.18
N LEU A 56 -6.10 -14.34 -13.15
CA LEU A 56 -6.62 -15.66 -12.83
C LEU A 56 -7.62 -16.17 -13.90
N LEU A 57 -8.42 -15.28 -14.46
CA LEU A 57 -9.38 -15.61 -15.51
C LEU A 57 -8.66 -15.94 -16.83
N THR A 58 -7.64 -15.16 -17.19
CA THR A 58 -6.75 -15.44 -18.34
C THR A 58 -6.06 -16.79 -18.17
N HIS A 59 -5.42 -17.04 -17.02
CA HIS A 59 -4.79 -18.33 -16.75
C HIS A 59 -5.75 -19.52 -16.75
N SER A 60 -7.01 -19.33 -16.35
CA SER A 60 -8.02 -20.38 -16.41
C SER A 60 -8.43 -20.74 -17.84
N LEU A 61 -8.46 -19.75 -18.73
CA LEU A 61 -8.84 -19.94 -20.14
C LEU A 61 -7.68 -20.58 -20.93
N ASP A 62 -6.44 -20.15 -20.68
CA ASP A 62 -5.23 -20.75 -21.27
C ASP A 62 -5.12 -22.24 -20.93
N ASN A 63 -5.40 -22.60 -19.67
CA ASN A 63 -5.40 -24.00 -19.22
C ASN A 63 -6.57 -24.82 -19.80
N ALA A 64 -7.68 -24.18 -20.17
CA ALA A 64 -8.80 -24.85 -20.83
C ALA A 64 -8.52 -25.07 -22.33
N SER A 65 -7.92 -24.08 -23.00
CA SER A 65 -7.49 -24.17 -24.40
C SER A 65 -6.42 -25.25 -24.62
N ILE A 66 -5.44 -25.38 -23.71
CA ILE A 66 -4.41 -26.45 -23.78
C ILE A 66 -5.00 -27.87 -23.66
N ARG A 67 -6.19 -28.04 -23.05
CA ARG A 67 -6.82 -29.36 -22.87
C ARG A 67 -7.59 -29.83 -24.11
N GLU A 68 -8.00 -28.94 -25.00
CA GLU A 68 -8.70 -29.32 -26.24
C GLU A 68 -7.74 -29.74 -27.37
N GLU A 69 -6.45 -29.38 -27.31
CA GLU A 69 -5.47 -29.77 -28.34
C GLU A 69 -4.93 -31.21 -28.21
N VAL A 70 -5.14 -31.90 -27.08
CA VAL A 70 -4.48 -33.20 -26.80
C VAL A 70 -5.38 -34.43 -27.05
N ASP A 71 -6.68 -34.26 -27.31
CA ASP A 71 -7.63 -35.39 -27.42
C ASP A 71 -7.97 -35.85 -28.86
N ASN A 72 -7.29 -35.31 -29.88
CA ASN A 72 -7.48 -35.71 -31.28
C ASN A 72 -6.29 -36.52 -31.84
N ALA A 73 -6.07 -37.72 -31.30
CA ALA A 73 -5.13 -38.69 -31.87
C ALA A 73 -5.75 -40.10 -31.97
N ALA A 74 -6.50 -40.36 -33.05
CA ALA A 74 -6.79 -41.72 -33.55
C ALA A 74 -7.25 -41.71 -35.03
N PRO A 75 -7.04 -42.78 -35.80
CA PRO A 75 -6.53 -42.70 -37.18
C PRO A 75 -7.53 -43.01 -38.33
N GLU A 76 -7.17 -42.47 -39.51
CA GLU A 76 -7.42 -42.88 -40.92
C GLU A 76 -8.79 -43.46 -41.33
N ILE A 77 -9.52 -42.72 -42.20
CA ILE A 77 -10.25 -43.31 -43.35
C ILE A 77 -10.11 -42.38 -44.57
N ASP A 78 -9.64 -42.99 -45.65
CA ASP A 78 -9.43 -42.54 -47.02
C ASP A 78 -10.77 -42.15 -47.72
N ASP A 79 -10.91 -40.90 -48.21
CA ASP A 79 -11.85 -40.57 -49.29
C ASP A 79 -11.41 -39.27 -50.02
N GLU A 80 -11.14 -39.41 -51.32
CA GLU A 80 -10.68 -38.35 -52.22
C GLU A 80 -11.81 -37.37 -52.56
N ARG A 81 -11.75 -36.11 -52.10
CA ARG A 81 -12.51 -35.02 -52.71
C ARG A 81 -11.85 -33.65 -52.55
N ALA A 82 -11.78 -32.95 -53.69
CA ALA A 82 -10.97 -31.78 -53.97
C ALA A 82 -11.35 -30.49 -53.21
N GLU A 83 -10.29 -29.78 -52.80
CA GLU A 83 -10.04 -28.31 -52.82
C GLU A 83 -11.24 -27.38 -52.53
N ASP A 84 -11.21 -26.74 -51.35
CA ASP A 84 -11.54 -25.31 -51.26
C ASP A 84 -10.66 -24.65 -50.19
N TYR A 85 -10.25 -23.43 -50.48
CA TYR A 85 -9.12 -22.73 -49.87
C TYR A 85 -9.43 -22.25 -48.45
N ASN A 86 -8.41 -22.33 -47.60
CA ASN A 86 -8.37 -21.81 -46.24
C ASN A 86 -8.72 -20.32 -46.21
N GLU A 87 -9.73 -19.93 -45.46
CA GLU A 87 -9.85 -18.56 -44.96
C GLU A 87 -10.75 -18.53 -43.71
N GLU A 88 -10.22 -17.89 -42.66
CA GLU A 88 -10.93 -17.34 -41.49
C GLU A 88 -11.24 -18.28 -40.31
N ASP A 89 -10.19 -18.74 -39.61
CA ASP A 89 -10.27 -18.93 -38.14
C ASP A 89 -9.05 -18.33 -37.43
N GLU A 90 -8.68 -17.12 -37.85
CA GLU A 90 -7.59 -16.33 -37.26
C GLU A 90 -8.15 -15.03 -36.66
N LEU A 91 -9.34 -15.10 -36.03
CA LEU A 91 -10.01 -13.92 -35.48
C LEU A 91 -10.28 -13.96 -33.98
N ASP A 92 -10.03 -15.07 -33.28
CA ASP A 92 -10.31 -15.14 -31.83
C ASP A 92 -9.04 -15.15 -30.95
N THR A 93 -7.89 -15.53 -31.51
CA THR A 93 -6.61 -15.53 -30.78
C THR A 93 -6.07 -14.13 -30.53
N VAL A 94 -6.45 -13.15 -31.34
CA VAL A 94 -5.99 -11.74 -31.25
C VAL A 94 -6.81 -10.94 -30.24
N VAL A 95 -8.01 -11.40 -29.87
CA VAL A 95 -8.90 -10.68 -28.93
C VAL A 95 -8.49 -10.91 -27.46
N LEU A 96 -7.85 -12.03 -27.15
CA LEU A 96 -7.51 -12.41 -25.77
C LEU A 96 -6.30 -11.67 -25.17
N THR A 97 -5.47 -11.02 -25.98
CA THR A 97 -4.25 -10.35 -25.48
C THR A 97 -4.43 -8.85 -25.18
N SER A 98 -5.64 -8.30 -25.32
CA SER A 98 -5.86 -6.85 -25.26
C SER A 98 -6.83 -6.39 -24.15
N TYR A 99 -7.05 -7.20 -23.12
CA TYR A 99 -7.57 -6.61 -21.89
C TYR A 99 -6.48 -5.74 -21.27
N LYS A 100 -6.70 -4.43 -21.31
CA LYS A 100 -5.84 -3.44 -20.68
C LYS A 100 -6.46 -3.09 -19.33
N PRO A 101 -5.80 -3.37 -18.19
CA PRO A 101 -6.33 -3.02 -16.90
C PRO A 101 -6.65 -1.52 -16.86
N ASN A 102 -7.73 -1.15 -16.19
CA ASN A 102 -8.15 0.25 -16.07
C ASN A 102 -7.29 0.99 -15.03
N ILE A 103 -6.01 1.18 -15.37
CA ILE A 103 -4.97 1.76 -14.49
C ILE A 103 -5.41 3.13 -13.96
N GLU A 104 -6.04 3.97 -14.80
CA GLU A 104 -6.53 5.31 -14.43
C GLU A 104 -7.48 5.31 -13.22
N GLU A 105 -8.44 4.37 -13.17
CA GLU A 105 -9.39 4.31 -12.05
C GLU A 105 -8.69 3.93 -10.74
N LEU A 106 -7.72 3.03 -10.83
CA LEU A 106 -6.91 2.60 -9.72
C LEU A 106 -5.95 3.72 -9.26
N GLU A 107 -5.33 4.44 -10.20
CA GLU A 107 -4.49 5.61 -9.94
C GLU A 107 -5.27 6.68 -9.17
N MET A 108 -6.44 7.10 -9.66
CA MET A 108 -7.30 8.07 -8.96
C MET A 108 -7.64 7.65 -7.52
N LEU A 109 -7.90 6.35 -7.30
CA LEU A 109 -8.16 5.83 -5.96
C LEU A 109 -6.90 5.90 -5.07
N LEU A 110 -5.76 5.43 -5.58
CA LEU A 110 -4.49 5.42 -4.86
C LEU A 110 -4.02 6.85 -4.55
N GLU A 111 -4.17 7.80 -5.47
CA GLU A 111 -3.89 9.22 -5.27
C GLU A 111 -4.73 9.81 -4.12
N ALA A 112 -6.02 9.49 -4.07
CA ALA A 112 -6.90 9.96 -2.99
C ALA A 112 -6.41 9.45 -1.62
N TYR A 113 -5.99 8.19 -1.53
CA TYR A 113 -5.38 7.64 -0.32
C TYR A 113 -4.01 8.25 -0.03
N PHE A 114 -3.20 8.51 -1.05
CA PHE A 114 -1.88 9.13 -0.92
C PHE A 114 -1.98 10.52 -0.31
N VAL A 115 -2.89 11.35 -0.82
CA VAL A 115 -3.19 12.67 -0.27
C VAL A 115 -3.70 12.56 1.17
N GLN A 116 -4.55 11.59 1.48
CA GLN A 116 -5.04 11.37 2.85
C GLN A 116 -3.92 10.95 3.82
N ILE A 117 -3.01 10.09 3.39
CA ILE A 117 -1.85 9.64 4.16
C ILE A 117 -0.91 10.83 4.40
N TYR A 118 -0.65 11.63 3.38
CA TYR A 118 0.15 12.86 3.48
C TYR A 118 -0.46 13.83 4.50
N CYS A 119 -1.77 14.08 4.43
CA CYS A 119 -2.49 14.90 5.41
C CYS A 119 -2.39 14.33 6.83
N THR A 120 -2.41 13.00 6.97
CA THR A 120 -2.26 12.32 8.26
C THR A 120 -0.83 12.47 8.81
N LEU A 121 0.19 12.35 7.97
CA LEU A 121 1.59 12.59 8.34
C LEU A 121 1.80 14.02 8.80
N GLN A 122 1.21 15.00 8.12
CA GLN A 122 1.31 16.40 8.53
C GLN A 122 0.72 16.60 9.93
N LYS A 123 -0.48 16.07 10.20
CA LYS A 123 -1.09 16.13 11.53
C LYS A 123 -0.24 15.44 12.60
N LEU A 124 0.35 14.27 12.28
CA LEU A 124 1.24 13.57 13.20
C LEU A 124 2.52 14.37 13.47
N SER A 125 3.07 15.05 12.45
CA SER A 125 4.22 15.94 12.59
C SER A 125 3.91 17.10 13.54
N ASP A 126 2.75 17.74 13.39
CA ASP A 126 2.32 18.83 14.27
C ASP A 126 2.19 18.37 15.73
N VAL A 127 1.59 17.19 15.96
CA VAL A 127 1.48 16.57 17.29
C VAL A 127 2.87 16.21 17.84
N CYS A 128 3.79 15.71 17.01
CA CYS A 128 5.17 15.42 17.40
C CYS A 128 5.86 16.69 17.93
N ILE A 129 5.79 17.79 17.17
CA ILE A 129 6.40 19.06 17.54
C ILE A 129 5.81 19.58 18.86
N TYR A 130 4.49 19.50 19.03
CA TYR A 130 3.82 19.90 20.27
C TYR A 130 4.29 19.06 21.48
N VAL A 131 4.31 17.73 21.36
CA VAL A 131 4.74 16.82 22.44
C VAL A 131 6.22 17.02 22.78
N LEU A 132 7.08 17.25 21.78
CA LEU A 132 8.50 17.56 22.00
C LEU A 132 8.68 18.90 22.72
N SER A 133 7.90 19.91 22.35
CA SER A 133 7.91 21.23 22.99
C SER A 133 7.45 21.15 24.45
N LEU A 134 6.38 20.40 24.73
CA LEU A 134 5.88 20.18 26.09
C LEU A 134 6.91 19.43 26.95
N HIS A 135 7.57 18.42 26.41
CA HIS A 135 8.61 17.68 27.10
C HIS A 135 9.81 18.59 27.46
N ALA A 136 10.23 19.45 26.54
CA ALA A 136 11.30 20.42 26.79
C ALA A 136 10.93 21.43 27.88
N LEU A 137 9.69 21.94 27.87
CA LEU A 137 9.18 22.83 28.91
C LEU A 137 9.14 22.14 30.29
N LEU A 138 8.65 20.90 30.36
CA LEU A 138 8.60 20.11 31.59
C LEU A 138 10.01 19.89 32.17
N ASN A 139 10.98 19.53 31.35
CA ASN A 139 12.37 19.36 31.80
C ASN A 139 12.96 20.67 32.34
N SER A 140 12.67 21.80 31.69
CA SER A 140 13.10 23.12 32.15
C SER A 140 12.51 23.49 33.52
N VAL A 141 11.20 23.26 33.73
CA VAL A 141 10.53 23.54 35.01
C VAL A 141 11.09 22.66 36.13
N VAL A 142 11.32 21.37 35.88
CA VAL A 142 11.91 20.45 36.86
C VAL A 142 13.33 20.89 37.23
N TYR A 143 14.15 21.30 36.25
CA TYR A 143 15.50 21.78 36.49
C TYR A 143 15.54 23.06 37.32
N LEU A 144 14.70 24.05 36.98
CA LEU A 144 14.60 25.30 37.74
C LEU A 144 14.17 25.05 39.19
N TYR A 145 13.22 24.14 39.41
CA TYR A 145 12.76 23.80 40.76
C TYR A 145 13.87 23.14 41.60
N GLN A 146 14.59 22.17 41.03
CA GLN A 146 15.74 21.54 41.70
C GLN A 146 16.81 22.56 42.08
N LEU A 147 17.07 23.54 41.21
CA LEU A 147 18.01 24.62 41.48
C LEU A 147 17.55 25.51 42.64
N THR A 148 16.28 25.92 42.65
CA THR A 148 15.71 26.76 43.72
C THR A 148 15.58 26.04 45.06
N SER A 149 15.45 24.71 45.07
CA SER A 149 15.36 23.92 46.30
C SER A 149 16.73 23.59 46.93
N MET A 150 17.83 23.86 46.21
CA MET A 150 19.21 23.67 46.69
C MET A 150 19.79 24.93 47.37
N ILE A 151 19.11 26.07 47.27
CA ILE A 151 19.50 27.37 47.85
C ILE A 151 18.63 27.62 49.10
#